data_AF-A0A1V4DEK6-F1
#
_entry.id   AF-A0A1V4DEK6-F1
#
_cell.length_a   1.000
_cell.length_b   1.000
_cell.length_c   1.000
_cell.angle_alpha   90.00
_cell.angle_beta   90.00
_cell.angle_gamma   90.00
#
_symmetry.space_group_name_H-M   'P 1'
#
loop_
_entity.id
_entity.type
_entity.pdbx_description
1 polymer ?
#
loop_
_entity_poly.entity_id
_entity_poly.type
_entity_poly.pdbx_seq_one_letter_code
_entity_poly.pdbx_strand_id
1 'polypeptide(L)' 'MSKNNFNMKKFEKMLNDTKKQMVNDALKADYDYECPNCNKTFKISIGTNICPQCETVVDLKPDDSWKKF' A
#
# COMPACT_ATOMS: atom_id res chain seq x y z
N MET A 1 -31.57 -30.15 -8.12
CA MET A 1 -31.29 -28.71 -7.96
C MET A 1 -30.26 -28.53 -6.86
N SER A 2 -29.00 -28.27 -7.21
CA SER A 2 -27.93 -28.05 -6.23
C SER A 2 -28.13 -26.71 -5.53
N LYS A 3 -28.30 -26.75 -4.21
CA LYS A 3 -28.34 -25.56 -3.35
C LYS A 3 -26.92 -24.99 -3.28
N ASN A 4 -26.61 -24.01 -4.13
CA ASN A 4 -25.38 -23.22 -3.99
C ASN A 4 -25.52 -22.34 -2.75
N ASN A 5 -25.02 -22.84 -1.63
CA ASN A 5 -24.98 -22.14 -0.36
C ASN A 5 -23.84 -21.11 -0.41
N PHE A 6 -24.08 -19.95 -1.04
CA PHE A 6 -23.15 -18.82 -1.03
C PHE A 6 -23.04 -18.28 0.39
N ASN A 7 -22.07 -18.81 1.13
CA ASN A 7 -21.81 -18.43 2.50
C ASN A 7 -21.06 -17.09 2.52
N MET A 8 -21.81 -15.98 2.54
CA MET A 8 -21.28 -14.61 2.55
C MET A 8 -20.23 -14.38 3.64
N LYS A 9 -20.37 -15.01 4.82
CA LYS A 9 -19.39 -14.92 5.91
C LYS A 9 -18.00 -15.46 5.53
N LYS A 10 -17.95 -16.48 4.66
CA LYS A 10 -16.68 -17.03 4.15
C LYS A 10 -16.04 -16.09 3.13
N PHE A 11 -16.88 -15.41 2.34
CA PHE A 11 -16.43 -14.42 1.36
C PHE A 11 -15.87 -13.16 2.04
N GLU A 12 -16.56 -12.63 3.05
CA GLU A 12 -16.08 -11.50 3.85
C GLU A 12 -14.73 -11.80 4.53
N LYS A 13 -14.58 -13.02 5.07
CA LYS A 13 -13.31 -13.45 5.67
C LYS A 13 -12.18 -13.49 4.63
N MET A 14 -12.42 -14.05 3.45
CA MET A 14 -11.43 -14.04 2.37
C MET A 14 -11.03 -12.63 1.96
N LEU A 15 -12.00 -11.72 1.80
CA LEU A 15 -11.71 -10.32 1.46
C LEU A 15 -10.81 -9.67 2.51
N ASN A 16 -11.09 -9.89 3.80
CA ASN A 16 -10.28 -9.35 4.89
C ASN A 16 -8.86 -9.94 4.92
N ASP A 17 -8.70 -11.25 4.72
CA ASP A 17 -7.40 -11.91 4.63
C ASP A 17 -6.60 -11.40 3.43
N THR A 18 -7.23 -11.32 2.24
CA THR A 18 -6.61 -10.75 1.04
C THR A 18 -6.20 -9.31 1.29
N LYS A 19 -7.06 -8.50 1.93
CA LYS A 19 -6.78 -7.09 2.25
C LYS A 19 -5.56 -6.91 3.14
N LYS A 20 -5.45 -7.74 4.17
CA LYS A 20 -4.28 -7.74 5.05
C LYS A 20 -3.00 -8.10 4.29
N GLN A 21 -3.10 -9.00 3.32
CA GLN A 21 -1.97 -9.39 2.48
C GLN A 21 -1.54 -8.26 1.53
N MET A 22 -2.48 -7.63 0.80
CA MET A 22 -2.17 -6.50 -0.09
C MET A 22 -1.56 -5.32 0.65
N VAL A 23 -2.04 -5.00 1.87
CA VAL A 23 -1.43 -3.93 2.68
C VAL A 23 0.00 -4.31 3.08
N ASN A 24 0.26 -5.55 3.49
CA ASN A 24 1.62 -5.98 3.83
C ASN A 24 2.56 -6.00 2.62
N ASP A 25 2.06 -6.39 1.45
CA ASP A 25 2.83 -6.37 0.20
C ASP A 25 3.16 -4.92 -0.20
N ALA A 26 2.18 -4.03 -0.12
CA ALA A 26 2.36 -2.62 -0.46
C ALA A 26 3.29 -1.88 0.52
N LEU A 27 3.31 -2.27 1.80
CA LEU A 27 4.28 -1.76 2.77
C LEU A 27 5.72 -2.19 2.44
N LYS A 28 5.89 -3.34 1.77
CA LYS A 28 7.21 -3.88 1.40
C LYS A 28 7.65 -3.48 -0.01
N ALA A 29 6.73 -3.01 -0.83
CA ALA A 29 7.02 -2.58 -2.19
C ALA A 29 7.81 -1.26 -2.17
N ASP A 30 8.80 -1.18 -3.05
CA ASP A 30 9.43 0.07 -3.44
C ASP A 30 8.64 0.74 -4.58
N TYR A 31 8.46 2.05 -4.47
CA TYR A 31 7.75 2.88 -5.43
C TYR A 31 8.71 3.92 -6.01
N ASP A 32 8.64 4.12 -7.31
CA ASP A 32 9.35 5.22 -7.97
C ASP A 32 8.67 6.54 -7.62
N TYR A 33 9.37 7.37 -6.83
CA TYR A 33 8.89 8.67 -6.38
C TYR A 33 9.82 9.78 -6.88
N GLU A 34 9.23 10.82 -7.43
CA GLU A 34 9.97 12.01 -7.84
C GLU A 34 10.12 12.97 -6.67
N CYS A 35 11.36 13.27 -6.28
CA CYS A 35 11.64 14.23 -5.23
C CYS A 35 11.17 15.63 -5.65
N PRO A 36 10.33 16.33 -4.86
CA PRO A 36 9.87 17.68 -5.21
C PRO A 36 10.95 18.75 -5.09
N ASN A 37 12.09 18.46 -4.44
CA ASN A 37 13.18 19.41 -4.26
C ASN A 37 14.21 19.37 -5.42
N CYS A 38 14.55 18.17 -5.89
CA CYS A 38 15.57 17.99 -6.93
C CYS A 38 15.06 17.36 -8.24
N ASN A 39 13.76 17.03 -8.31
CA ASN A 39 13.10 16.36 -9.45
C ASN A 39 13.79 15.07 -9.89
N LYS A 40 14.47 14.38 -8.96
CA LYS A 40 15.06 13.07 -9.20
C LYS A 40 14.11 11.98 -8.76
N THR A 41 13.91 10.99 -9.62
CA THR A 41 13.17 9.78 -9.30
C THR A 41 14.05 8.84 -8.49
N PHE A 42 13.53 8.33 -7.38
CA PHE A 42 14.19 7.33 -6.55
C PHE A 42 13.16 6.38 -5.95
N LYS A 43 13.63 5.18 -5.58
CA LYS A 43 12.81 4.16 -4.95
C LYS A 43 12.59 4.51 -3.48
N ILE A 44 11.33 4.60 -3.09
CA ILE A 44 10.91 4.83 -1.70
C ILE A 44 9.97 3.74 -1.22
N SER A 45 9.99 3.47 0.08
CA SER A 45 9.01 2.57 0.73
C SER A 45 7.96 3.38 1.47
N ILE A 46 6.88 2.74 1.93
CA ILE A 46 5.92 3.42 2.81
C ILE A 46 6.61 3.77 4.14
N GLY A 47 6.46 5.02 4.58
CA GLY A 47 7.11 5.58 5.75
C GLY A 47 8.10 6.70 5.42
N THR A 48 9.05 6.93 6.30
CA THR A 48 10.03 8.01 6.16
C THR A 48 11.20 7.57 5.29
N ASN A 49 11.45 8.31 4.21
CA ASN A 49 12.54 8.09 3.27
C ASN A 49 13.36 9.37 3.15
N ILE A 50 14.64 9.22 2.77
CA ILE A 50 15.55 10.35 2.57
C ILE A 50 16.01 10.32 1.12
N CYS A 51 15.85 11.43 0.42
CA CYS A 51 16.32 11.53 -0.96
C CYS A 51 17.86 11.45 -1.00
N PRO A 52 18.47 10.50 -1.73
CA PRO A 52 19.92 10.34 -1.77
C PRO A 52 20.67 11.44 -2.55
N GLN A 53 19.93 12.32 -3.24
CA GLN A 53 20.51 13.38 -4.06
C GLN A 53 20.55 14.74 -3.35
N CYS A 54 19.60 15.02 -2.46
CA CYS A 54 19.45 16.32 -1.81
C CYS A 54 19.13 16.23 -0.32
N GLU A 55 19.16 15.02 0.25
CA GLU A 55 18.92 14.74 1.67
C GLU A 55 17.57 15.21 2.19
N THR A 56 16.61 15.46 1.29
CA THR A 56 15.26 15.88 1.65
C THR A 56 14.51 14.70 2.25
N VAL A 57 13.94 14.93 3.44
CA VAL A 57 13.10 13.96 4.13
C VAL A 57 11.73 13.94 3.46
N VAL A 58 11.36 12.77 2.93
CA VAL A 58 10.07 12.49 2.29
C VAL A 58 9.33 11.49 3.15
N ASP A 59 8.20 11.90 3.72
CA ASP A 59 7.34 11.00 4.48
C ASP A 59 6.19 10.53 3.60
N LEU A 60 6.29 9.30 3.09
CA LEU A 60 5.25 8.68 2.29
C LEU A 60 4.26 7.99 3.21
N LYS A 61 3.15 8.67 3.50
CA LYS A 61 2.06 8.07 4.24
C LYS A 61 1.20 7.23 3.29
N PRO A 62 0.73 6.04 3.72
CA PRO A 62 -0.32 5.36 2.99
C PRO A 62 -1.54 6.29 3.01
N ASP A 63 -2.02 6.65 1.82
CA ASP A 63 -3.12 7.59 1.67
C ASP A 63 -4.36 7.09 2.43
N ASP A 64 -5.07 7.98 3.13
CA ASP A 64 -6.27 7.66 3.93
C ASP A 64 -7.40 7.03 3.07
N SER A 65 -7.27 7.07 1.74
CA SER A 65 -8.04 6.27 0.80
C SER A 65 -8.02 4.75 1.10
N TRP A 66 -6.99 4.24 1.81
CA TRP A 66 -6.94 2.83 2.25
C TRP A 66 -7.71 2.55 3.55
N LYS A 67 -8.01 3.58 4.35
CA LYS A 67 -8.78 3.45 5.60
C LYS A 67 -10.29 3.45 5.39
N LYS A 68 -10.76 3.70 4.17
CA LYS A 68 -12.20 3.80 3.86
C LYS A 68 -12.90 2.45 3.60
N PHE A 69 -12.28 1.36 4.03
CA PHE A 69 -12.80 0.00 3.89
C PHE A 69 -12.55 -0.79 5.16
#